data_AF-A0A3L8E7H5-F1
#
_entry.id   AF-A0A3L8E7H5-F1
#
_cell.length_a   1.000
_cell.length_b   1.000
_cell.length_c   1.000
_cell.angle_alpha   90.00
_cell.angle_beta   90.00
_cell.angle_gamma   90.00
#
_symmetry.space_group_name_H-M   'P 1'
#
loop_
_entity.id
_entity.type
_entity.pdbx_description
1 polymer ?
#
loop_
_entity_poly.entity_id
_entity_poly.type
_entity_poly.pdbx_seq_one_letter_code
_entity_poly.pdbx_strand_id
1 'polypeptide(L)'
;MNILCNICQELLTPSDTLLVIYCGHLFHNNCLTRWLKRSATCPQCRQEATEGKIHKVYFTHENDKTITEIADFALEEQVNNLKFQILLKEKDINFYTTKSANLEKQNVGLRQLVREVESEIKQKNSIIQDLMEKIVDLQKIQLECASFKKRLSEKEKELQEYREKESAKVAKDQVKPHQEQCTLDQEENQEVAKVRERSKNEPDHEHNHVNNSDSRRKSAEETSSRSKKRQNDRKKETGNQNDSRTKLEIEITFPNIIQKGSTLNVTLDKCPTIRKKAKLF
;
A
#
# COMPACT_ATOMS: atom_id res chain seq x y z
N MET A 1 52.96 -34.24 -51.74
CA MET A 1 53.23 -35.68 -51.57
C MET A 1 53.86 -35.88 -50.21
N ASN A 2 53.65 -37.03 -49.55
CA ASN A 2 54.17 -37.27 -48.20
C ASN A 2 55.30 -38.30 -48.28
N ILE A 3 56.54 -37.86 -48.09
CA ILE A 3 57.73 -38.73 -48.10
C ILE A 3 58.24 -38.81 -46.66
N LEU A 4 58.49 -40.02 -46.16
CA LEU A 4 58.91 -40.25 -44.76
C LEU A 4 60.35 -40.75 -44.68
N CYS A 5 61.08 -40.34 -43.63
CA CYS A 5 62.37 -40.93 -43.29
C CYS A 5 62.16 -42.31 -42.66
N ASN A 6 62.64 -43.41 -43.26
CA ASN A 6 62.38 -44.74 -42.70
C ASN A 6 63.02 -44.99 -41.31
N ILE A 7 63.97 -44.14 -40.89
CA ILE A 7 64.73 -44.27 -39.64
C ILE A 7 63.98 -43.67 -38.43
N CYS A 8 63.38 -42.48 -38.59
CA CYS A 8 62.61 -41.80 -37.52
C CYS A 8 61.10 -41.77 -37.77
N GLN A 9 60.64 -42.15 -38.97
CA GLN A 9 59.24 -42.14 -39.42
C GLN A 9 58.61 -40.74 -39.55
N GLU A 10 59.40 -39.68 -39.42
CA GLU A 10 59.01 -38.29 -39.60
C GLU A 10 58.93 -37.90 -41.08
N LEU A 11 58.15 -36.85 -41.37
CA LEU A 11 57.99 -36.28 -42.70
C LEU A 11 59.27 -35.58 -43.16
N LEU A 12 59.68 -35.82 -44.42
CA LEU A 12 60.74 -35.08 -45.08
C LEU A 12 60.18 -33.76 -45.61
N THR A 13 60.62 -32.62 -45.08
CA THR A 13 60.20 -31.29 -45.52
C THR A 13 61.20 -30.67 -46.50
N PRO A 14 60.81 -29.69 -47.35
CA PRO A 14 61.75 -28.96 -48.19
C PRO A 14 62.84 -28.19 -47.43
N SER A 15 62.57 -27.87 -46.15
CA SER A 15 63.51 -27.20 -45.23
C SER A 15 64.58 -28.14 -44.66
N ASP A 16 64.41 -29.46 -44.78
CA ASP A 16 65.33 -30.44 -44.21
C ASP A 16 66.61 -30.60 -45.04
N THR A 17 67.74 -30.82 -44.35
CA THR A 17 68.96 -31.29 -45.01
C THR A 17 68.85 -32.80 -45.23
N LEU A 18 68.51 -33.19 -46.46
CA LEU A 18 68.30 -34.57 -46.87
C LEU A 18 69.51 -35.18 -47.61
N LEU A 19 69.72 -36.48 -47.40
CA LEU A 19 70.70 -37.29 -48.12
C LEU A 19 70.00 -38.43 -48.87
N VAL A 20 70.36 -38.61 -50.14
CA VAL A 20 69.99 -39.78 -50.94
C VAL A 20 71.21 -40.68 -51.10
N ILE A 21 71.01 -41.99 -51.00
CA ILE A 21 72.02 -43.00 -51.35
C ILE A 21 71.81 -43.36 -52.83
N TYR A 22 72.86 -43.74 -53.56
CA TYR A 22 72.79 -44.13 -54.98
C TYR A 22 71.73 -45.21 -55.30
N CYS A 23 71.29 -45.97 -54.30
CA CYS A 23 70.14 -46.90 -54.39
C CYS A 23 68.75 -46.23 -54.41
N GLY A 24 68.66 -44.91 -54.54
CA GLY A 24 67.43 -44.11 -54.64
C GLY A 24 66.74 -43.77 -53.31
N HIS A 25 67.23 -44.27 -52.18
CA HIS A 25 66.57 -44.10 -50.88
C HIS A 25 67.02 -42.81 -50.16
N LEU A 26 66.04 -42.05 -49.67
CA LEU A 26 66.16 -40.69 -49.14
C LEU A 26 65.91 -40.63 -47.62
N PHE A 27 66.74 -39.89 -46.89
CA PHE A 27 66.72 -39.81 -45.43
C PHE A 27 67.12 -38.41 -44.92
N HIS A 28 66.71 -38.04 -43.70
CA HIS A 28 67.34 -36.91 -43.00
C HIS A 28 68.84 -37.17 -42.78
N ASN A 29 69.67 -36.14 -43.02
CA ASN A 29 71.12 -36.22 -42.87
C ASN A 29 71.57 -36.77 -41.50
N ASN A 30 71.00 -36.26 -40.42
CA ASN A 30 71.30 -36.68 -39.05
C ASN A 30 70.99 -38.18 -38.83
N CYS A 31 69.86 -38.66 -39.35
CA CYS A 31 69.45 -40.06 -39.22
C CYS A 31 70.36 -41.00 -40.01
N LEU A 32 70.66 -40.70 -41.28
CA LEU A 32 71.57 -41.51 -42.08
C LEU A 32 73.00 -41.48 -41.53
N THR A 33 73.49 -40.31 -41.09
CA THR A 33 74.83 -40.17 -40.48
C THR A 33 74.97 -40.99 -39.20
N ARG A 34 73.92 -41.10 -38.37
CA ARG A 34 73.89 -41.99 -37.20
C ARG A 34 73.93 -43.46 -37.61
N TRP A 35 73.19 -43.85 -38.65
CA TRP A 35 73.16 -45.22 -39.16
C TRP A 35 74.51 -45.68 -39.73
N LEU A 36 75.16 -44.83 -40.54
CA LEU A 36 76.43 -45.15 -41.20
C LEU A 36 77.59 -45.39 -40.21
N LYS A 37 77.54 -44.79 -39.01
CA LYS A 37 78.46 -45.09 -37.90
C LYS A 37 78.34 -46.52 -37.36
N ARG A 38 77.28 -47.25 -37.69
CA ARG A 38 77.02 -48.65 -37.28
C ARG A 38 77.01 -49.63 -38.45
N SER A 39 76.62 -49.20 -39.66
CA SER A 39 76.68 -50.03 -40.87
C SER A 39 76.78 -49.16 -42.13
N ALA A 40 77.78 -49.42 -42.97
CA ALA A 40 77.98 -48.76 -44.27
C ALA A 40 77.00 -49.28 -45.36
N THR A 41 75.71 -49.42 -45.01
CA THR A 41 74.66 -49.95 -45.88
C THR A 41 73.39 -49.11 -45.80
N CYS A 42 72.58 -49.11 -46.85
CA CYS A 42 71.28 -48.45 -46.86
C CYS A 42 70.33 -49.06 -45.80
N PRO A 43 69.70 -48.26 -44.93
CA PRO A 43 68.71 -48.74 -43.96
C PRO A 43 67.54 -49.52 -44.57
N GLN A 44 67.17 -49.21 -45.82
CA GLN A 44 66.00 -49.78 -46.49
C GLN A 44 66.32 -51.02 -47.32
N CYS A 45 67.31 -50.94 -48.23
CA CYS A 45 67.63 -52.02 -49.16
C CYS A 45 68.97 -52.73 -48.91
N ARG A 46 69.72 -52.35 -47.87
CA ARG A 46 71.03 -52.92 -47.47
C ARG A 46 72.15 -52.86 -48.51
N GLN A 47 71.95 -52.23 -49.67
CA GLN A 47 73.03 -51.94 -50.61
C GLN A 47 74.10 -51.05 -49.97
N GLU A 48 75.35 -51.20 -50.40
CA GLU A 48 76.51 -50.47 -49.87
C GLU A 48 76.33 -48.95 -49.99
N ALA A 49 76.59 -48.24 -48.88
CA ALA A 49 76.45 -46.80 -48.74
C ALA A 49 77.80 -46.18 -48.31
N THR A 50 78.81 -46.33 -49.17
CA THR A 50 80.11 -45.66 -49.03
C THR A 50 80.03 -44.17 -49.36
N GLU A 51 81.01 -43.38 -48.90
CA GLU A 51 80.98 -41.91 -48.91
C GLU A 51 80.74 -41.30 -50.31
N GLY A 52 81.36 -41.87 -51.36
CA GLY A 52 81.14 -41.46 -52.75
C GLY A 52 79.80 -41.88 -53.38
N LYS A 53 78.94 -42.62 -52.65
CA LYS A 53 77.61 -43.10 -53.08
C LYS A 53 76.45 -42.38 -52.38
N ILE A 54 76.74 -41.26 -51.71
CA ILE A 54 75.76 -40.49 -50.93
C ILE A 54 75.78 -39.05 -51.44
N HIS A 55 74.61 -38.51 -51.76
CA HIS A 55 74.45 -37.16 -52.30
C HIS A 55 73.48 -36.35 -51.44
N LYS A 56 73.82 -35.08 -51.16
CA LYS A 56 72.87 -34.15 -50.53
C LYS A 56 71.91 -33.63 -51.57
N VAL A 57 70.61 -33.72 -51.29
CA VAL A 57 69.54 -33.25 -52.18
C VAL A 57 69.04 -31.90 -51.69
N TYR A 58 68.75 -31.01 -52.64
CA TYR A 58 68.04 -29.76 -52.44
C TYR A 58 66.85 -29.74 -53.41
N PHE A 59 65.66 -29.38 -52.93
CA PHE A 59 64.49 -29.22 -53.81
C PHE A 59 64.39 -27.77 -54.28
N THR A 60 64.25 -27.56 -55.59
CA THR A 60 63.82 -26.27 -56.13
C THR A 60 62.33 -26.12 -55.83
N HIS A 61 61.97 -25.12 -55.02
CA HIS A 61 60.59 -24.83 -54.66
C HIS A 61 60.10 -23.59 -55.43
N GLU A 62 58.95 -23.68 -56.10
CA GLU A 62 58.23 -22.49 -56.56
C GLU A 62 57.48 -21.89 -55.36
N ASN A 63 57.51 -20.56 -55.17
CA ASN A 63 56.90 -19.95 -53.99
C ASN A 63 55.38 -20.19 -53.93
N ASP A 64 54.89 -20.83 -52.86
CA ASP A 64 53.49 -21.22 -52.65
C ASP A 64 52.53 -20.02 -52.50
N LYS A 65 52.14 -19.44 -53.63
CA LYS A 65 51.00 -18.51 -53.69
C LYS A 65 49.70 -19.22 -53.29
N THR A 66 49.52 -20.45 -53.78
CA THR A 66 48.36 -21.31 -53.57
C THR A 66 48.04 -21.60 -52.10
N ILE A 67 49.04 -21.88 -51.25
CA ILE A 67 48.79 -22.13 -49.82
C ILE A 67 48.36 -20.84 -49.10
N THR A 68 48.98 -19.72 -49.46
CA THR A 68 48.68 -18.40 -48.88
C THR A 68 47.26 -17.95 -49.23
N GLU A 69 46.89 -18.02 -50.52
CA GLU A 69 45.57 -17.65 -51.03
C GLU A 69 44.43 -18.50 -50.42
N ILE A 70 44.68 -19.80 -50.17
CA ILE A 70 43.71 -20.69 -49.48
C ILE A 70 43.56 -20.31 -47.99
N ALA A 71 44.66 -19.95 -47.32
CA ALA A 71 44.62 -19.53 -45.92
C ALA A 71 43.89 -18.20 -45.72
N ASP A 72 44.10 -17.23 -46.62
CA ASP A 72 43.43 -15.93 -46.59
C ASP A 72 41.91 -16.08 -46.82
N PHE A 73 41.48 -16.91 -47.78
CA PHE A 73 40.06 -17.19 -48.01
C PHE A 73 39.38 -17.86 -46.80
N ALA A 74 40.04 -18.86 -46.20
CA ALA A 74 39.54 -19.54 -45.00
C ALA A 74 39.48 -18.62 -43.76
N LEU A 75 40.33 -17.59 -43.71
CA LEU A 75 40.28 -16.54 -42.68
C LEU A 75 39.15 -15.54 -42.95
N GLU A 76 38.93 -15.15 -44.21
CA GLU A 76 37.85 -14.24 -44.60
C GLU A 76 36.45 -14.83 -44.30
N GLU A 77 36.23 -16.13 -44.52
CA GLU A 77 34.98 -16.79 -44.13
C GLU A 77 34.73 -16.67 -42.61
N GLN A 78 35.76 -16.94 -41.79
CA GLN A 78 35.67 -16.84 -40.33
C GLN A 78 35.40 -15.41 -39.87
N VAL A 79 36.07 -14.42 -40.46
CA VAL A 79 35.84 -12.99 -40.19
C VAL A 79 34.40 -12.59 -40.52
N ASN A 80 33.87 -13.03 -41.67
CA ASN A 80 32.50 -12.72 -42.06
C ASN A 80 31.45 -13.42 -41.15
N ASN A 81 31.70 -14.66 -40.73
CA ASN A 81 30.85 -15.37 -39.77
C ASN A 81 30.81 -14.65 -38.41
N LEU A 82 31.97 -14.30 -37.86
CA LEU A 82 32.08 -13.56 -36.59
C LEU A 82 31.42 -12.17 -36.68
N LYS A 83 31.60 -11.46 -37.79
CA LYS A 83 30.95 -10.17 -38.06
C LYS A 83 29.43 -10.26 -38.09
N PHE A 84 28.87 -11.34 -38.65
CA PHE A 84 27.42 -11.61 -38.59
C PHE A 84 26.94 -11.93 -37.17
N GLN A 85 27.69 -12.72 -36.40
CA GLN A 85 27.37 -12.97 -34.99
C GLN A 85 27.39 -11.68 -34.15
N ILE A 86 28.36 -10.79 -34.38
CA ILE A 86 28.43 -9.46 -33.76
C ILE A 86 27.19 -8.63 -34.11
N LEU A 87 26.81 -8.53 -35.39
CA LEU A 87 25.63 -7.79 -35.84
C LEU A 87 24.32 -8.27 -35.16
N LEU A 88 24.17 -9.58 -34.96
CA LEU A 88 23.04 -10.15 -34.23
C LEU A 88 23.08 -9.75 -32.74
N LYS A 89 24.25 -9.79 -32.11
CA LYS A 89 24.41 -9.40 -30.70
C LYS A 89 24.23 -7.90 -30.49
N GLU A 90 24.64 -7.06 -31.42
CA GLU A 90 24.36 -5.62 -31.42
C GLU A 90 22.85 -5.35 -31.46
N LYS A 91 22.09 -6.08 -32.29
CA LYS A 91 20.62 -5.98 -32.34
C LYS A 91 19.97 -6.44 -31.02
N ASP A 92 20.41 -7.57 -30.46
CA ASP A 92 19.96 -8.01 -29.13
C ASP A 92 20.22 -6.93 -28.07
N ILE A 93 21.45 -6.42 -28.00
CA ILE A 93 21.86 -5.38 -27.05
C ILE A 93 20.99 -4.13 -27.21
N ASN A 94 20.81 -3.62 -28.43
CA ASN A 94 20.00 -2.43 -28.70
C ASN A 94 18.52 -2.63 -28.33
N PHE A 95 17.97 -3.83 -28.51
CA PHE A 95 16.62 -4.16 -28.04
C PHE A 95 16.54 -4.18 -26.51
N TYR A 96 17.47 -4.88 -25.84
CA TYR A 96 17.46 -5.00 -24.38
C TYR A 96 17.79 -3.70 -23.64
N THR A 97 18.69 -2.86 -24.16
CA THR A 97 18.97 -1.53 -23.59
C THR A 97 17.76 -0.60 -23.73
N THR A 98 17.12 -0.56 -24.91
CA THR A 98 15.89 0.22 -25.14
C THR A 98 14.75 -0.25 -24.23
N LYS A 99 14.56 -1.57 -24.09
CA LYS A 99 13.55 -2.15 -23.20
C LYS A 99 13.84 -1.83 -21.73
N SER A 100 15.10 -1.93 -21.30
CA SER A 100 15.53 -1.60 -19.94
C SER A 100 15.30 -0.11 -19.62
N ALA A 101 15.69 0.79 -20.52
CA ALA A 101 15.49 2.23 -20.35
C ALA A 101 14.00 2.63 -20.28
N ASN A 102 13.11 1.91 -20.98
CA ASN A 102 11.67 2.14 -20.89
C ASN A 102 11.06 1.58 -19.60
N LEU A 103 11.49 0.39 -19.15
CA LEU A 103 11.09 -0.16 -17.86
C LEU A 103 11.56 0.72 -16.70
N GLU A 104 12.76 1.30 -16.78
CA GLU A 104 13.27 2.16 -15.71
C GLU A 104 12.51 3.49 -15.62
N LYS A 105 12.13 4.09 -16.75
CA LYS A 105 11.20 5.24 -16.75
C LYS A 105 9.85 4.90 -16.11
N GLN A 106 9.30 3.71 -16.37
CA GLN A 106 8.06 3.24 -15.75
C GLN A 106 8.25 3.02 -14.23
N ASN A 107 9.36 2.40 -13.81
CA ASN A 107 9.71 2.22 -12.40
C ASN A 107 9.79 3.57 -11.66
N VAL A 108 10.46 4.56 -12.23
CA VAL A 108 10.57 5.91 -11.65
C VAL A 108 9.20 6.58 -11.53
N GLY A 109 8.36 6.49 -12.56
CA GLY A 109 6.99 7.01 -12.52
C GLY A 109 6.12 6.36 -11.45
N LEU A 110 6.11 5.02 -11.37
CA LEU A 110 5.39 4.27 -10.33
C LEU A 110 5.91 4.62 -8.93
N ARG A 111 7.23 4.75 -8.75
CA ARG A 111 7.85 5.18 -7.49
C ARG A 111 7.54 6.65 -7.13
N GLN A 112 7.15 7.49 -8.07
CA GLN A 112 6.63 8.84 -7.76
C GLN A 112 5.18 8.75 -7.27
N LEU A 113 4.31 8.10 -8.04
CA LEU A 113 2.89 7.94 -7.70
C LEU A 113 2.68 7.28 -6.33
N VAL A 114 3.47 6.25 -5.99
CA VAL A 114 3.44 5.62 -4.66
C VAL A 114 3.74 6.63 -3.54
N ARG A 115 4.82 7.41 -3.66
CA ARG A 115 5.18 8.43 -2.64
C ARG A 115 4.15 9.54 -2.51
N GLU A 116 3.48 9.88 -3.62
CA GLU A 116 2.41 10.88 -3.67
C GLU A 116 1.17 10.40 -2.90
N VAL A 117 0.73 9.16 -3.16
CA VAL A 117 -0.38 8.49 -2.46
C VAL A 117 -0.04 8.23 -0.99
N GLU A 118 1.18 7.82 -0.66
CA GLU A 118 1.67 7.67 0.73
C GLU A 118 1.62 9.00 1.50
N SER A 119 1.98 10.11 0.85
CA SER A 119 1.88 11.46 1.41
C SER A 119 0.42 11.86 1.68
N GLU A 120 -0.49 11.64 0.71
CA GLU A 120 -1.92 11.86 0.90
C GLU A 120 -2.50 11.03 2.05
N ILE A 121 -2.15 9.73 2.14
CA ILE A 121 -2.59 8.85 3.22
C ILE A 121 -2.09 9.37 4.57
N LYS A 122 -0.82 9.80 4.66
CA LYS A 122 -0.26 10.37 5.88
C LYS A 122 -1.00 11.65 6.32
N GLN A 123 -1.31 12.55 5.37
CA GLN A 123 -2.09 13.76 5.66
C GLN A 123 -3.52 13.43 6.13
N LYS A 124 -4.22 12.54 5.42
CA LYS A 124 -5.58 12.11 5.75
C LYS A 124 -5.63 11.42 7.12
N ASN A 125 -4.63 10.59 7.46
CA ASN A 125 -4.53 9.94 8.76
C ASN A 125 -4.32 10.94 9.90
N SER A 126 -3.55 12.02 9.70
CA SER A 126 -3.41 13.10 10.69
C SER A 126 -4.75 13.78 10.94
N ILE A 127 -5.49 14.13 9.88
CA ILE A 127 -6.82 14.76 9.99
C ILE A 127 -7.81 13.82 10.69
N ILE A 128 -7.75 12.51 10.43
CA ILE A 128 -8.56 11.51 11.12
C ILE A 128 -8.22 11.48 12.63
N GLN A 129 -6.94 11.52 13.01
CA GLN A 129 -6.52 11.59 14.41
C GLN A 129 -7.05 12.86 15.10
N ASP A 130 -6.88 14.03 14.47
CA ASP A 130 -7.37 15.33 14.97
C ASP A 130 -8.90 15.40 15.10
N LEU A 131 -9.64 14.57 14.36
CA LEU A 131 -11.10 14.45 14.43
C LEU A 131 -11.53 13.42 15.48
N MET A 132 -10.78 12.32 15.64
CA MET A 132 -11.05 11.32 16.68
C MET A 132 -10.91 11.91 18.09
N GLU A 133 -9.88 12.74 18.34
CA GLU A 133 -9.71 13.45 19.61
C GLU A 133 -10.94 14.32 19.94
N LYS A 134 -11.38 15.15 18.98
CA LYS A 134 -12.57 16.01 19.12
C LYS A 134 -13.86 15.22 19.34
N ILE A 135 -13.99 14.03 18.75
CA ILE A 135 -15.14 13.15 18.97
C ILE A 135 -15.15 12.61 20.41
N VAL A 136 -13.99 12.24 20.96
CA VAL A 136 -13.86 11.78 22.36
C VAL A 136 -14.22 12.91 23.34
N ASP A 137 -13.74 14.13 23.12
CA ASP A 137 -14.10 15.30 23.93
C ASP A 137 -15.60 15.60 23.88
N LEU A 138 -16.21 15.57 22.69
CA LEU A 138 -17.66 15.78 22.53
C LEU A 138 -18.48 14.68 23.21
N GLN A 139 -18.04 13.42 23.16
CA GLN A 139 -18.68 12.31 23.88
C GLN A 139 -18.60 12.49 25.40
N LYS A 140 -17.45 12.94 25.92
CA LYS A 140 -17.27 13.27 27.34
C LYS A 140 -18.21 14.40 27.77
N ILE A 141 -18.27 15.50 27.03
CA ILE A 141 -19.17 16.62 27.28
C ILE A 141 -20.65 16.15 27.25
N GLN A 142 -21.02 15.30 26.28
CA GLN A 142 -22.36 14.73 26.19
C GLN A 142 -22.73 13.90 27.43
N LEU A 143 -21.79 13.11 27.97
CA LEU A 143 -21.98 12.34 29.20
C LEU A 143 -22.15 13.25 30.42
N GLU A 144 -21.31 14.29 30.55
CA GLU A 144 -21.40 15.28 31.61
C GLU A 144 -22.76 16.02 31.56
N CYS A 145 -23.17 16.52 30.39
CA CYS A 145 -24.47 17.16 30.17
C CYS A 145 -25.65 16.24 30.51
N ALA A 146 -25.57 14.94 30.19
CA ALA A 146 -26.59 13.96 30.60
C ALA A 146 -26.68 13.82 32.13
N SER A 147 -25.54 13.82 32.83
CA SER A 147 -25.52 13.78 34.30
C SER A 147 -26.11 15.05 34.94
N PHE A 148 -25.79 16.23 34.39
CA PHE A 148 -26.37 17.49 34.83
C PHE A 148 -27.88 17.55 34.58
N LYS A 149 -28.36 17.07 33.42
CA LYS A 149 -29.80 16.99 33.12
C LYS A 149 -30.57 16.10 34.10
N LYS A 150 -29.99 14.97 34.53
CA LYS A 150 -30.58 14.11 35.57
C LYS A 150 -30.72 14.87 36.90
N ARG A 151 -29.63 15.50 37.36
CA ARG A 151 -29.59 16.31 38.60
C ARG A 151 -30.56 17.49 38.56
N LEU A 152 -30.75 18.11 37.40
CA LEU A 152 -31.76 19.16 37.22
C LEU A 152 -33.16 18.61 37.48
N SER A 153 -33.53 17.49 36.85
CA SER A 153 -34.85 16.86 37.03
C SER A 153 -35.12 16.35 38.45
N GLU A 154 -34.07 16.03 39.20
CA GLU A 154 -34.17 15.69 40.62
C GLU A 154 -34.50 16.93 41.46
N LYS A 155 -33.83 18.06 41.21
CA LYS A 155 -34.13 19.34 41.89
C LYS A 155 -35.45 19.99 41.45
N GLU A 156 -35.88 19.78 40.20
CA GLU A 156 -37.22 20.18 39.74
C GLU A 156 -38.32 19.44 40.51
N LYS A 157 -38.13 18.14 40.78
CA LYS A 157 -39.06 17.35 41.61
C LYS A 157 -39.06 17.79 43.08
N GLU A 158 -37.88 17.98 43.69
CA GLU A 158 -37.78 18.49 45.07
C GLU A 158 -38.49 19.85 45.23
N LEU A 159 -38.34 20.75 44.25
CA LEU A 159 -39.02 22.04 44.24
C LEU A 159 -40.53 21.92 44.04
N GLN A 160 -40.99 20.99 43.21
CA GLN A 160 -42.42 20.73 43.01
C GLN A 160 -43.05 20.16 44.30
N GLU A 161 -42.43 19.15 44.91
CA GLU A 161 -42.84 18.60 46.20
C GLU A 161 -42.88 19.68 47.30
N TYR A 162 -41.90 20.59 47.32
CA TYR A 162 -41.86 21.69 48.29
C TYR A 162 -43.04 22.65 48.09
N ARG A 163 -43.35 23.02 46.85
CA ARG A 163 -44.52 23.87 46.50
C ARG A 163 -45.84 23.22 46.87
N GLU A 164 -45.98 21.91 46.66
CA GLU A 164 -47.15 21.15 47.08
C GLU A 164 -47.27 21.07 48.61
N LYS A 165 -46.15 20.94 49.32
CA LYS A 165 -46.11 20.98 50.80
C LYS A 165 -46.44 22.38 51.34
N GLU A 166 -46.09 23.46 50.64
CA GLU A 166 -46.50 24.82 51.00
C GLU A 166 -47.97 25.10 50.68
N SER A 167 -48.48 24.73 49.50
CA SER A 167 -49.90 24.91 49.18
C SER A 167 -50.81 24.12 50.12
N ALA A 168 -50.40 22.90 50.52
CA ALA A 168 -51.10 22.10 51.53
C ALA A 168 -51.03 22.69 52.96
N LYS A 169 -50.00 23.48 53.30
CA LYS A 169 -49.98 24.28 54.56
C LYS A 169 -50.96 25.44 54.47
N VAL A 170 -50.86 26.25 53.42
CA VAL A 170 -51.73 27.42 53.21
C VAL A 170 -53.21 27.01 53.18
N ALA A 171 -53.56 25.90 52.53
CA ALA A 171 -54.91 25.36 52.55
C ALA A 171 -55.37 24.94 53.98
N LYS A 172 -54.49 24.31 54.77
CA LYS A 172 -54.82 23.95 56.17
C LYS A 172 -54.97 25.16 57.08
N ASP A 173 -54.13 26.18 56.91
CA ASP A 173 -54.19 27.40 57.70
C ASP A 173 -55.37 28.30 57.31
N GLN A 174 -55.90 28.18 56.08
CA GLN A 174 -57.19 28.76 55.69
C GLN A 174 -58.41 27.97 56.19
N VAL A 175 -58.28 26.67 56.49
CA VAL A 175 -59.38 25.84 57.01
C VAL A 175 -59.53 25.94 58.53
N LYS A 176 -58.44 26.15 59.28
CA LYS A 176 -58.47 26.28 60.75
C LYS A 176 -59.56 27.23 61.31
N PRO A 177 -59.78 28.46 60.77
CA PRO A 177 -60.80 29.36 61.32
C PRO A 177 -62.23 28.83 61.23
N HIS A 178 -62.54 27.98 60.24
CA HIS A 178 -63.88 27.40 60.08
C HIS A 178 -64.15 26.21 61.00
N GLN A 179 -63.12 25.54 61.52
CA GLN A 179 -63.30 24.31 62.29
C GLN A 179 -63.63 24.58 63.77
N GLU A 180 -63.22 25.72 64.33
CA GLU A 180 -63.63 26.15 65.68
C GLU A 180 -65.01 26.86 65.69
N GLN A 181 -65.42 27.42 64.55
CA GLN A 181 -66.72 28.10 64.41
C GLN A 181 -67.87 27.08 64.28
N CYS A 182 -67.69 26.05 63.44
CA CYS A 182 -68.70 25.00 63.20
C CYS A 182 -68.98 24.11 64.43
N THR A 183 -68.15 24.14 65.47
CA THR A 183 -68.39 23.45 66.75
C THR A 183 -69.33 24.19 67.71
N LEU A 184 -69.58 25.48 67.50
CA LEU A 184 -70.57 26.24 68.30
C LEU A 184 -71.97 26.13 67.68
N ASP A 185 -72.06 26.16 66.35
CA ASP A 185 -73.33 26.09 65.60
C ASP A 185 -74.09 24.75 65.81
N GLN A 186 -73.45 23.70 66.34
CA GLN A 186 -74.08 22.39 66.54
C GLN A 186 -74.85 22.25 67.86
N GLU A 187 -74.57 23.06 68.88
CA GLU A 187 -75.32 22.99 70.15
C GLU A 187 -76.62 23.82 70.09
N GLU A 188 -76.61 25.03 69.49
CA GLU A 188 -77.83 25.83 69.33
C GLU A 188 -78.87 25.19 68.36
N ASN A 189 -78.41 24.49 67.31
CA ASN A 189 -79.31 23.92 66.30
C ASN A 189 -80.15 22.73 66.79
N GLN A 190 -79.87 22.16 67.97
CA GLN A 190 -80.72 21.10 68.54
C GLN A 190 -82.02 21.64 69.17
N GLU A 191 -82.11 22.94 69.48
CA GLU A 191 -83.28 23.57 70.09
C GLU A 191 -84.18 24.25 69.04
N VAL A 192 -83.59 24.91 68.03
CA VAL A 192 -84.33 25.59 66.95
C VAL A 192 -85.16 24.63 66.08
N ALA A 193 -84.72 23.37 65.94
CA ALA A 193 -85.38 22.36 65.11
C ALA A 193 -86.84 22.02 65.51
N LYS A 194 -87.29 22.41 66.72
CA LYS A 194 -88.65 22.14 67.21
C LYS A 194 -89.67 23.24 66.90
N VAL A 195 -89.26 24.40 66.41
CA VAL A 195 -90.11 25.61 66.36
C VAL A 195 -90.66 25.92 64.96
N ARG A 196 -90.11 25.32 63.88
CA ARG A 196 -90.39 25.76 62.50
C ARG A 196 -91.42 24.94 61.70
N GLU A 197 -92.28 24.17 62.35
CA GLU A 197 -93.56 23.74 61.75
C GLU A 197 -94.63 24.85 61.84
N ARG A 198 -94.47 25.93 61.05
CA ARG A 198 -95.60 26.74 60.55
C ARG A 198 -95.18 27.79 59.52
N SER A 199 -96.01 27.88 58.48
CA SER A 199 -96.17 28.95 57.49
C SER A 199 -94.90 29.46 56.75
N LYS A 200 -94.74 29.36 55.41
CA LYS A 200 -95.62 29.56 54.23
C LYS A 200 -95.41 30.92 53.54
N ASN A 201 -95.41 30.87 52.20
CA ASN A 201 -95.62 31.95 51.22
C ASN A 201 -94.45 32.97 51.10
N GLU A 202 -93.77 33.12 49.94
CA GLU A 202 -94.17 33.75 48.64
C GLU A 202 -94.03 35.30 48.65
N PRO A 203 -93.77 35.98 47.51
CA PRO A 203 -93.04 35.55 46.29
C PRO A 203 -92.13 36.66 45.67
N ASP A 204 -91.49 36.31 44.54
CA ASP A 204 -91.16 37.13 43.35
C ASP A 204 -90.30 38.43 43.34
N HIS A 205 -89.47 38.46 42.28
CA HIS A 205 -89.20 39.56 41.31
C HIS A 205 -87.92 40.44 41.34
N GLU A 206 -87.45 40.68 40.10
CA GLU A 206 -86.63 41.79 39.56
C GLU A 206 -85.17 42.05 40.04
N HIS A 207 -84.34 42.82 39.29
CA HIS A 207 -83.71 42.56 37.98
C HIS A 207 -82.60 43.63 37.72
N ASN A 208 -81.45 43.26 37.11
CA ASN A 208 -80.36 44.18 36.68
C ASN A 208 -79.69 44.98 37.83
N HIS A 209 -78.55 45.70 37.73
CA HIS A 209 -77.55 46.03 36.69
C HIS A 209 -76.21 46.39 37.41
N VAL A 210 -75.01 46.69 36.86
CA VAL A 210 -74.46 47.04 35.53
C VAL A 210 -72.98 46.53 35.42
N ASN A 211 -72.34 46.71 34.25
CA ASN A 211 -70.91 47.02 33.92
C ASN A 211 -69.79 46.93 35.00
N ASN A 212 -68.58 46.36 34.77
CA ASN A 212 -67.59 46.39 33.64
C ASN A 212 -66.48 47.49 33.80
N SER A 213 -65.36 47.34 33.07
CA SER A 213 -64.16 48.21 32.92
C SER A 213 -63.04 48.12 33.98
N ASP A 214 -61.76 48.44 33.71
CA ASP A 214 -60.89 48.30 32.49
C ASP A 214 -59.41 48.58 32.87
N SER A 215 -58.45 48.06 32.08
CA SER A 215 -57.17 48.70 31.68
C SER A 215 -56.00 49.03 32.66
N ARG A 216 -54.79 48.64 32.18
CA ARG A 216 -53.52 49.44 32.14
C ARG A 216 -52.65 49.53 33.45
N ARG A 217 -51.32 49.78 33.44
CA ARG A 217 -50.33 50.05 32.35
C ARG A 217 -48.85 49.84 32.77
N LYS A 218 -47.99 49.43 31.80
CA LYS A 218 -46.59 49.88 31.46
C LYS A 218 -45.50 50.02 32.57
N SER A 219 -44.34 49.33 32.46
CA SER A 219 -43.07 49.70 31.72
C SER A 219 -42.00 50.34 32.66
N ALA A 220 -40.70 50.45 32.35
CA ALA A 220 -39.97 50.42 31.07
C ALA A 220 -38.50 49.89 31.24
N GLU A 221 -37.87 49.23 30.24
CA GLU A 221 -36.81 49.76 29.31
C GLU A 221 -35.38 49.75 29.94
N GLU A 222 -34.23 49.74 29.23
CA GLU A 222 -33.96 50.19 27.85
C GLU A 222 -32.71 49.54 27.15
N THR A 223 -32.90 48.92 25.97
CA THR A 223 -31.95 48.83 24.80
C THR A 223 -30.55 48.14 24.95
N SER A 224 -29.73 47.87 23.91
CA SER A 224 -29.74 48.37 22.51
C SER A 224 -29.14 47.44 21.43
N SER A 225 -29.89 47.32 20.32
CA SER A 225 -29.46 47.61 18.92
C SER A 225 -28.45 46.69 18.16
N ARG A 226 -28.58 46.45 16.83
CA ARG A 226 -29.65 46.78 15.84
C ARG A 226 -29.45 46.01 14.51
N SER A 227 -30.55 45.81 13.76
CA SER A 227 -30.62 45.72 12.27
C SER A 227 -30.03 44.47 11.57
N LYS A 228 -30.56 43.96 10.43
CA LYS A 228 -31.75 44.32 9.60
C LYS A 228 -32.11 43.16 8.62
N LYS A 229 -33.43 42.89 8.44
CA LYS A 229 -34.17 42.83 7.15
C LYS A 229 -33.70 41.79 6.07
N ARG A 230 -34.53 40.93 5.42
CA ARG A 230 -36.01 40.89 5.25
C ARG A 230 -36.54 39.52 4.71
N GLN A 231 -37.67 39.06 5.25
CA GLN A 231 -38.89 38.48 4.60
C GLN A 231 -38.91 37.33 3.55
N ASN A 232 -39.94 36.46 3.74
CA ASN A 232 -40.77 35.74 2.73
C ASN A 232 -40.10 34.59 1.92
N ASP A 233 -40.77 33.47 1.58
CA ASP A 233 -42.12 32.95 1.93
C ASP A 233 -42.27 31.43 1.61
N ARG A 234 -43.38 30.81 2.05
CA ARG A 234 -43.95 29.48 1.63
C ARG A 234 -43.12 28.22 2.04
N LYS A 235 -43.69 27.25 2.79
CA LYS A 235 -44.75 26.25 2.50
C LYS A 235 -44.27 25.11 1.58
N LYS A 236 -44.58 23.81 1.80
CA LYS A 236 -45.62 23.15 2.64
C LYS A 236 -45.31 21.63 2.78
N GLU A 237 -45.73 20.98 3.88
CA GLU A 237 -46.22 19.56 4.02
C GLU A 237 -45.31 18.38 3.54
N THR A 238 -45.37 17.11 3.97
CA THR A 238 -45.98 16.25 5.04
C THR A 238 -45.23 14.89 4.96
N GLY A 239 -45.19 13.94 5.89
CA GLY A 239 -45.82 13.70 7.21
C GLY A 239 -45.67 12.18 7.55
N ASN A 240 -45.86 11.78 8.83
CA ASN A 240 -45.78 10.39 9.37
C ASN A 240 -44.42 9.64 9.26
N GLN A 241 -43.81 9.17 10.35
CA GLN A 241 -44.20 8.08 11.30
C GLN A 241 -44.02 6.66 10.73
N ASN A 242 -42.96 5.95 11.16
CA ASN A 242 -43.07 4.98 12.26
C ASN A 242 -41.72 4.38 12.70
N ASP A 243 -41.70 3.78 13.89
CA ASP A 243 -40.51 3.18 14.52
C ASP A 243 -40.00 1.90 13.86
N SER A 244 -38.69 1.65 14.01
CA SER A 244 -38.16 0.31 14.26
C SER A 244 -36.82 0.40 15.01
N ARG A 245 -36.85 0.06 16.30
CA ARG A 245 -35.72 0.21 17.24
C ARG A 245 -34.91 -1.08 17.34
N THR A 246 -33.97 -1.31 16.42
CA THR A 246 -32.97 -2.38 16.54
C THR A 246 -31.69 -1.86 17.19
N LYS A 247 -31.36 -2.43 18.36
CA LYS A 247 -30.16 -2.12 19.14
C LYS A 247 -28.94 -2.83 18.52
N LEU A 248 -28.16 -2.12 17.72
CA LEU A 248 -26.82 -2.56 17.29
C LEU A 248 -25.77 -1.95 18.21
N GLU A 249 -25.19 -2.78 19.08
CA GLU A 249 -24.01 -2.42 19.86
C GLU A 249 -22.78 -2.49 18.95
N ILE A 250 -22.25 -1.34 18.57
CA ILE A 250 -21.05 -1.25 17.75
C ILE A 250 -19.82 -1.30 18.68
N GLU A 251 -19.34 -2.51 18.97
CA GLU A 251 -18.00 -2.70 19.53
C GLU A 251 -16.96 -2.31 18.48
N ILE A 252 -16.45 -1.07 18.54
CA ILE A 252 -15.34 -0.65 17.68
C ILE A 252 -14.02 -1.09 18.33
N THR A 253 -13.66 -2.37 18.16
CA THR A 253 -12.32 -2.86 18.47
C THR A 253 -11.32 -2.30 17.47
N PHE A 254 -10.74 -1.13 17.77
CA PHE A 254 -9.69 -0.55 16.96
C PHE A 254 -8.42 -1.44 17.00
N PRO A 255 -7.89 -1.89 15.84
CA PRO A 255 -6.63 -2.60 15.82
C PRO A 255 -5.49 -1.65 16.19
N ASN A 256 -4.62 -2.11 17.09
CA ASN A 256 -3.51 -1.35 17.63
C ASN A 256 -2.49 -1.02 16.51
N ILE A 257 -2.54 0.20 15.94
CA ILE A 257 -1.54 0.69 14.98
C ILE A 257 -0.26 1.06 15.75
N ILE A 258 0.44 0.04 16.22
CA ILE A 258 1.75 0.19 16.84
C ILE A 258 2.71 0.71 15.77
N GLN A 259 3.33 1.86 16.03
CA GLN A 259 4.48 2.35 15.27
C GLN A 259 5.67 1.40 15.44
N LYS A 260 5.71 0.33 14.64
CA LYS A 260 6.92 -0.44 14.38
C LYS A 260 7.45 0.00 13.03
N GLY A 261 8.53 0.79 13.06
CA GLY A 261 9.33 1.06 11.87
C GLY A 261 9.96 -0.24 11.40
N SER A 262 9.30 -0.94 10.49
CA SER A 262 9.85 -2.09 9.79
C SER A 262 10.94 -1.61 8.85
N THR A 263 12.19 -1.68 9.29
CA THR A 263 13.34 -1.69 8.40
C THR A 263 13.17 -2.85 7.42
N LEU A 264 12.77 -2.53 6.18
CA LEU A 264 12.75 -3.50 5.09
C LEU A 264 14.21 -3.86 4.78
N ASN A 265 14.68 -4.93 5.42
CA ASN A 265 15.94 -5.58 5.11
C ASN A 265 15.92 -5.99 3.63
N VAL A 266 16.60 -5.21 2.78
CA VAL A 266 16.86 -5.58 1.39
C VAL A 266 17.91 -6.69 1.38
N THR A 267 17.47 -7.91 1.68
CA THR A 267 18.29 -9.10 1.52
C THR A 267 18.56 -9.32 0.05
N LEU A 268 19.84 -9.21 -0.33
CA LEU A 268 20.37 -9.44 -1.67
C LEU A 268 19.79 -10.71 -2.31
N ASP A 269 18.90 -10.53 -3.30
CA ASP A 269 18.52 -11.62 -4.18
C ASP A 269 19.59 -11.82 -5.25
N LYS A 270 19.93 -13.07 -5.55
CA LYS A 270 21.21 -13.42 -6.17
C LYS A 270 21.12 -13.45 -7.69
N CYS A 271 22.09 -12.81 -8.35
CA CYS A 271 22.26 -12.89 -9.79
C CYS A 271 22.33 -14.38 -10.23
N PRO A 272 21.51 -14.84 -11.20
CA PRO A 272 21.38 -16.25 -11.51
C PRO A 272 22.59 -16.79 -12.28
N THR A 273 23.57 -17.34 -11.56
CA THR A 273 24.76 -17.99 -12.15
C THR A 273 24.36 -19.20 -12.99
N ILE A 274 24.50 -19.09 -14.32
CA ILE A 274 24.20 -20.18 -15.26
C ILE A 274 25.21 -21.33 -15.08
N ARG A 275 24.82 -22.35 -14.31
CA ARG A 275 25.59 -23.59 -14.18
C ARG A 275 25.53 -24.39 -15.49
N LYS A 276 26.57 -24.26 -16.33
CA LYS A 276 26.85 -25.24 -17.39
C LYS A 276 27.10 -26.61 -16.74
N LYS A 277 26.17 -27.55 -16.88
CA LYS A 277 26.41 -28.97 -16.57
C LYS A 277 27.28 -29.56 -17.68
N ALA A 278 28.55 -29.83 -17.39
CA ALA A 278 29.32 -30.76 -18.21
C ALA A 278 28.70 -32.17 -18.05
N LYS A 279 28.33 -32.80 -19.15
CA LYS A 279 28.19 -34.27 -19.19
C LYS A 279 29.55 -34.83 -19.60
N LEU A 280 30.10 -35.72 -18.77
CA LEU A 280 31.11 -36.67 -19.21
C LEU A 280 30.38 -37.97 -19.55
N PHE A 281 30.55 -38.41 -20.80
CA PHE A 281 30.30 -39.74 -21.35
C PHE A 281 31.25 -39.90 -22.54
#